data_AF-A0A353T541-F1
#
_entry.id   AF-A0A353T541-F1
#
_cell.length_a   1.000
_cell.length_b   1.000
_cell.length_c   1.000
_cell.angle_alpha   90.00
_cell.angle_beta   90.00
_cell.angle_gamma   90.00
#
_symmetry.space_group_name_H-M   'P 1'
#
loop_
_entity.id
_entity.type
_entity.pdbx_description
1 polymer ?
#
loop_
_entity_poly.entity_id
_entity_poly.type
_entity_poly.pdbx_seq_one_letter_code
_entity_poly.pdbx_strand_id
1 'polypeptide(L)'
;MENMGVFFALLGAVLAAVMSGIGSARGVGMAGEAAAGVVTEDPSKFGKVLILQLLPGTQGIYGLLIAFITLTQIGILGGSSDVSLYKGLLYFIACLPMIFVGYWSAIRQARAAVASIAMVAKR
;
A
#
# COMPACT_ATOMS: atom_id res chain seq x y z
N MET A 1 -3.29 3.59 32.41
CA MET A 1 -3.38 2.40 31.52
C MET A 1 -4.61 2.41 30.61
N GLU A 2 -5.61 3.27 30.86
CA GLU A 2 -6.91 3.27 30.14
C GLU A 2 -6.82 3.47 28.61
N ASN A 3 -5.78 4.10 28.06
CA ASN A 3 -5.69 4.37 26.60
C ASN A 3 -4.65 3.53 25.84
N MET A 4 -4.03 2.54 26.49
CA MET A 4 -2.97 1.76 25.83
C MET A 4 -3.49 0.83 24.74
N GLY A 5 -4.74 0.33 24.85
CA GLY A 5 -5.36 -0.49 23.80
C GLY A 5 -5.53 0.28 22.49
N VAL A 6 -6.11 1.48 22.57
CA VAL A 6 -6.27 2.37 21.41
C VAL A 6 -4.92 2.76 20.82
N PHE A 7 -3.91 3.05 21.65
CA PHE A 7 -2.57 3.39 21.19
C PHE A 7 -1.94 2.31 20.30
N PHE A 8 -1.94 1.03 20.73
CA PHE A 8 -1.36 -0.05 19.95
C PHE A 8 -2.10 -0.31 18.64
N ALA A 9 -3.43 -0.27 18.67
CA ALA A 9 -4.23 -0.44 17.46
C ALA A 9 -3.99 0.69 16.45
N LEU A 10 -3.92 1.94 16.94
CA LEU A 10 -3.63 3.10 16.11
C LEU A 10 -2.22 3.02 15.51
N LEU A 11 -1.23 2.60 16.29
CA LEU A 11 0.13 2.38 15.79
C LEU A 11 0.15 1.36 14.64
N GLY A 12 -0.59 0.25 14.78
CA GLY A 12 -0.73 -0.75 13.73
C GLY A 12 -1.35 -0.19 12.45
N ALA A 13 -2.46 0.54 12.59
CA ALA A 13 -3.16 1.17 11.47
C ALA A 13 -2.26 2.16 10.71
N VAL A 14 -1.57 3.05 11.43
CA VAL A 14 -0.67 4.04 10.84
C VAL A 14 0.49 3.37 10.13
N LEU A 15 1.15 2.40 10.77
CA LEU A 15 2.28 1.69 10.15
C LEU A 15 1.85 0.91 8.91
N ALA A 16 0.66 0.29 8.90
CA ALA A 16 0.13 -0.43 7.74
C ALA A 16 -0.04 0.50 6.54
N ALA A 17 -0.64 1.68 6.75
CA ALA A 17 -0.83 2.67 5.69
C ALA A 17 0.50 3.28 5.21
N VAL A 18 1.39 3.65 6.14
CA VAL A 18 2.67 4.30 5.80
C VAL A 18 3.58 3.35 5.04
N MET A 19 3.80 2.13 5.56
CA MET A 19 4.75 1.21 4.95
C MET A 19 4.29 0.74 3.57
N SER A 20 3.00 0.43 3.40
CA SER A 20 2.48 0.06 2.09
C SER A 20 2.44 1.26 1.13
N GLY A 21 2.14 2.46 1.63
CA GLY A 21 2.17 3.70 0.87
C GLY A 21 3.57 4.04 0.33
N ILE A 22 4.61 3.91 1.16
CA ILE A 22 6.00 4.08 0.71
C ILE A 22 6.36 3.04 -0.36
N GLY A 23 5.96 1.78 -0.14
CA GLY A 23 6.18 0.70 -1.12
C GLY A 23 5.53 1.03 -2.47
N SER A 24 4.28 1.47 -2.45
CA SER A 24 3.54 1.88 -3.65
C SER A 24 4.14 3.10 -4.32
N ALA A 25 4.50 4.15 -3.58
CA ALA A 25 5.12 5.35 -4.16
C ALA A 25 6.42 4.99 -4.90
N ARG A 26 7.28 4.18 -4.25
CA ARG A 26 8.51 3.68 -4.87
C ARG A 26 8.22 2.83 -6.10
N GLY A 27 7.27 1.91 -6.01
CA GLY A 27 6.94 1.00 -7.11
C GLY A 27 6.34 1.70 -8.32
N VAL A 28 5.42 2.65 -8.10
CA VAL A 28 4.81 3.49 -9.14
C VAL A 28 5.87 4.39 -9.79
N GLY A 29 6.84 4.90 -9.03
CA GLY A 29 7.99 5.64 -9.56
C GLY A 29 8.82 4.79 -10.52
N MET A 30 9.24 3.59 -10.08
CA MET A 30 10.03 2.65 -10.91
C MET A 30 9.32 2.30 -12.23
N ALA A 31 8.02 2.02 -12.17
CA ALA A 31 7.24 1.71 -13.37
C ALA A 31 7.00 2.95 -14.25
N GLY A 32 6.87 4.14 -13.65
CA GLY A 32 6.71 5.41 -14.34
C GLY A 32 7.95 5.83 -15.13
N GLU A 33 9.14 5.65 -14.55
CA GLU A 33 10.41 5.88 -15.25
C GLU A 33 10.53 5.00 -16.51
N ALA A 34 10.17 3.72 -16.40
CA ALA A 34 10.13 2.81 -17.54
C ALA A 34 9.05 3.20 -18.58
N ALA A 35 7.86 3.58 -18.11
CA ALA A 35 6.77 4.01 -18.99
C ALA A 35 7.12 5.27 -19.78
N ALA A 36 7.77 6.25 -19.13
CA ALA A 36 8.22 7.48 -19.77
C ALA A 36 9.16 7.19 -20.94
N GLY A 37 10.14 6.29 -20.75
CA GLY A 37 11.05 5.88 -21.84
C GLY A 37 10.33 5.28 -23.05
N VAL A 38 9.27 4.49 -22.83
CA VAL A 38 8.47 3.94 -23.94
C VAL A 38 7.65 5.02 -24.63
N VAL A 39 7.06 5.95 -23.87
CA VAL A 39 6.17 7.00 -24.40
C VAL A 39 6.94 8.08 -25.16
N THR A 40 8.21 8.32 -24.82
CA THR A 40 9.08 9.21 -25.60
C THR A 40 9.33 8.68 -27.01
N GLU A 41 9.47 7.37 -27.18
CA GLU A 41 9.66 6.72 -28.49
C GLU A 41 8.33 6.52 -29.24
N ASP A 42 7.28 6.08 -28.55
CA ASP A 42 5.96 5.84 -29.13
C ASP A 42 4.82 6.30 -28.18
N PRO A 43 4.33 7.54 -28.36
CA PRO A 43 3.26 8.11 -27.55
C PRO A 43 1.94 7.32 -27.61
N SER A 44 1.69 6.56 -28.67
CA SER A 44 0.45 5.79 -28.82
C SER A 44 0.30 4.68 -27.77
N LYS A 45 1.41 4.29 -27.13
CA LYS A 45 1.46 3.25 -26.08
C LYS A 45 1.11 3.75 -24.68
N PHE A 46 0.89 5.06 -24.50
CA PHE A 46 0.62 5.69 -23.19
C PHE A 46 -0.42 4.94 -22.35
N GLY A 47 -1.59 4.64 -22.91
CA GLY A 47 -2.67 3.97 -22.17
C GLY A 47 -2.28 2.58 -21.66
N LYS A 48 -1.51 1.81 -22.43
CA LYS A 48 -1.07 0.46 -22.04
C LYS A 48 -0.07 0.53 -20.89
N VAL A 49 0.91 1.44 -20.97
CA VAL A 49 1.95 1.56 -19.94
C VAL A 49 1.42 2.22 -18.67
N LEU A 50 0.42 3.11 -18.78
CA LEU A 50 -0.27 3.70 -17.62
C LEU A 50 -0.92 2.62 -16.76
N ILE A 51 -1.62 1.66 -17.37
CA ILE A 51 -2.25 0.55 -16.63
C ILE A 51 -1.18 -0.29 -15.90
N LEU A 52 -0.07 -0.60 -16.56
CA LEU A 52 1.03 -1.35 -15.95
C LEU A 52 1.68 -0.58 -14.79
N GLN A 53 1.82 0.74 -14.91
CA GLN A 53 2.34 1.61 -13.85
C GLN A 53 1.46 1.62 -12.60
N LEU A 54 0.15 1.44 -12.73
CA LEU A 54 -0.79 1.45 -11.60
C LEU A 54 -0.73 0.17 -10.74
N LEU A 55 -0.18 -0.94 -11.26
CA LEU A 55 -0.11 -2.22 -10.55
C LEU A 55 0.53 -2.12 -9.14
N PRO A 56 1.74 -1.54 -8.97
CA PRO A 56 2.33 -1.36 -7.64
C PRO A 56 1.55 -0.41 -6.73
N GLY A 57 0.66 0.45 -7.27
CA GLY A 57 -0.18 1.36 -6.49
C GLY A 57 -1.22 0.67 -5.62
N THR A 58 -1.56 -0.59 -5.92
CA THR A 58 -2.55 -1.37 -5.18
C THR A 58 -2.21 -1.56 -3.70
N GLN A 59 -0.93 -1.69 -3.34
CA GLN A 59 -0.52 -1.90 -1.95
C GLN A 59 -0.84 -0.70 -1.05
N GLY A 60 -0.75 0.52 -1.58
CA GLY A 60 -1.16 1.74 -0.89
C GLY A 60 -2.65 1.72 -0.56
N ILE A 61 -3.50 1.26 -1.50
CA ILE A 61 -4.94 1.11 -1.29
C ILE A 61 -5.22 0.07 -0.21
N TYR A 62 -4.54 -1.07 -0.23
CA TYR A 62 -4.73 -2.12 0.78
C TYR A 62 -4.30 -1.68 2.19
N GLY A 63 -3.19 -0.95 2.33
CA GLY A 63 -2.78 -0.42 3.63
C GLY A 63 -3.71 0.67 4.14
N LEU A 64 -4.19 1.54 3.25
CA LEU A 64 -5.22 2.53 3.59
C LEU A 64 -6.52 1.86 4.04
N LEU A 65 -6.97 0.82 3.34
CA LEU A 65 -8.16 0.06 3.69
C LEU A 65 -8.03 -0.59 5.08
N ILE A 66 -6.89 -1.23 5.36
CA ILE A 66 -6.61 -1.84 6.68
C ILE A 66 -6.59 -0.78 7.78
N ALA A 67 -6.00 0.38 7.52
CA ALA A 67 -6.01 1.49 8.47
C ALA A 67 -7.44 1.97 8.75
N PHE A 68 -8.25 2.21 7.71
CA PHE A 68 -9.65 2.63 7.86
C PHE A 68 -10.48 1.60 8.64
N ILE A 69 -10.37 0.32 8.30
CA ILE A 69 -11.07 -0.75 9.02
C ILE A 69 -10.66 -0.73 10.50
N THR A 70 -9.37 -0.62 10.80
CA THR A 70 -8.87 -0.61 12.18
C THR A 70 -9.39 0.61 12.94
N LEU A 71 -9.34 1.81 12.35
CA LEU A 71 -9.83 3.06 12.94
C LEU A 71 -11.34 3.01 13.25
N THR A 72 -12.14 2.41 12.38
CA THR A 72 -13.57 2.17 12.63
C THR A 72 -13.77 1.20 13.79
N GLN A 73 -13.01 0.09 13.82
CA GLN A 73 -13.13 -0.94 14.85
C GLN A 73 -12.73 -0.46 16.26
N ILE A 74 -11.84 0.53 16.36
CA ILE A 74 -11.43 1.12 17.65
C ILE A 74 -12.24 2.38 18.02
N GLY A 75 -13.30 2.69 17.28
CA GLY A 75 -14.25 3.77 17.58
C GLY A 75 -13.76 5.18 17.24
N ILE A 76 -12.61 5.34 16.57
CA ILE A 76 -12.10 6.66 16.16
C ILE A 76 -12.95 7.28 15.05
N LEU A 77 -13.44 6.46 14.10
CA LEU A 77 -14.27 6.90 12.97
C LEU A 77 -15.77 6.64 13.19
N GLY A 78 -16.19 6.40 14.43
CA GLY A 78 -17.57 6.09 14.80
C GLY A 78 -17.70 4.71 15.44
N GLY A 79 -17.95 4.66 16.74
CA GLY A 79 -18.13 3.45 17.53
C GLY A 79 -17.93 3.71 19.03
N SER A 80 -18.04 2.68 19.87
CA SER A 80 -17.64 2.73 21.28
C SER A 80 -16.15 2.38 21.43
N SER A 81 -15.39 3.26 22.07
CA SER A 81 -13.92 3.18 22.19
C SER A 81 -13.42 2.32 23.35
N ASP A 82 -14.19 1.31 23.79
CA ASP A 82 -13.80 0.41 24.89
C ASP A 82 -12.84 -0.69 24.38
N VAL A 83 -11.60 -0.27 24.12
CA VAL A 83 -10.52 -1.13 23.62
C VAL A 83 -9.57 -1.45 24.77
N SER A 84 -9.69 -2.67 25.30
CA SER A 84 -8.73 -3.21 26.27
C SER A 84 -7.33 -3.33 25.67
N LEU A 85 -6.30 -3.33 26.53
CA LEU A 85 -4.90 -3.50 26.11
C LEU A 85 -4.71 -4.77 25.26
N TYR A 86 -5.34 -5.89 25.67
CA TYR A 86 -5.26 -7.15 24.93
C TYR A 86 -5.83 -7.02 23.51
N LYS A 87 -7.01 -6.41 23.35
CA LYS A 87 -7.59 -6.16 22.01
C LYS A 87 -6.71 -5.23 21.18
N GLY A 88 -6.15 -4.19 21.78
CA GLY A 88 -5.23 -3.26 21.10
C GLY A 88 -4.01 -3.94 20.51
N LEU A 89 -3.38 -4.84 21.28
CA LEU A 89 -2.24 -5.64 20.82
C LEU A 89 -2.63 -6.62 19.70
N LEU A 90 -3.83 -7.21 19.76
CA LEU A 90 -4.34 -8.07 18.68
C LEU A 90 -4.50 -7.30 17.37
N TYR A 91 -5.07 -6.08 17.41
CA TYR A 91 -5.16 -5.22 16.21
C TYR A 91 -3.77 -4.86 15.67
N PHE A 92 -2.82 -4.54 16.55
CA PHE A 92 -1.43 -4.27 16.14
C PHE A 92 -0.81 -5.47 15.42
N ILE A 93 -0.91 -6.66 16.00
CA ILE A 93 -0.38 -7.91 15.41
C ILE A 93 -1.07 -8.21 14.07
N ALA A 94 -2.38 -7.99 13.97
CA ALA A 94 -3.13 -8.16 12.74
C ALA A 94 -2.67 -7.23 11.60
N CYS A 95 -2.10 -6.07 11.94
CA CYS A 95 -1.53 -5.13 10.96
C CYS A 95 -0.13 -5.54 10.47
N LEU A 96 0.63 -6.35 11.23
CA LEU A 96 2.03 -6.69 10.90
C LEU A 96 2.23 -7.29 9.51
N PRO A 97 1.39 -8.22 9.01
CA PRO A 97 1.54 -8.72 7.65
C PRO A 97 1.50 -7.59 6.63
N MET A 98 0.59 -6.62 6.77
CA MET A 98 0.50 -5.51 5.83
C MET A 98 1.70 -4.56 5.94
N ILE A 99 2.17 -4.30 7.16
CA ILE A 99 3.34 -3.45 7.43
C ILE A 99 4.58 -3.95 6.66
N PHE A 100 4.86 -5.26 6.69
CA PHE A 100 6.06 -5.81 6.06
C PHE A 100 5.82 -6.27 4.62
N VAL A 101 4.77 -7.04 4.39
CA VAL A 101 4.49 -7.63 3.08
C VAL A 101 4.05 -6.56 2.10
N GLY A 102 3.29 -5.55 2.52
CA GLY A 102 2.82 -4.48 1.65
C GLY A 102 3.95 -3.69 0.98
N TYR A 103 5.00 -3.36 1.74
CA TYR A 103 6.17 -2.71 1.18
C TYR A 103 6.90 -3.60 0.17
N TRP A 104 7.15 -4.86 0.57
CA TRP A 104 7.94 -5.80 -0.22
C TRP A 104 7.22 -6.25 -1.50
N SER A 105 5.92 -6.52 -1.41
CA SER A 105 5.08 -6.93 -2.53
C SER A 105 4.95 -5.80 -3.56
N ALA A 106 4.86 -4.53 -3.14
CA ALA A 106 4.80 -3.38 -4.04
C ALA A 106 6.05 -3.32 -4.94
N ILE A 107 7.24 -3.53 -4.39
CA ILE A 107 8.49 -3.52 -5.16
C ILE A 107 8.55 -4.71 -6.13
N ARG A 108 8.09 -5.89 -5.71
CA ARG A 108 8.02 -7.07 -6.60
C ARG A 108 7.03 -6.86 -7.74
N GLN A 109 5.86 -6.30 -7.46
CA GLN A 109 4.87 -5.93 -8.47
C GLN A 109 5.43 -4.88 -9.43
N ALA A 110 6.16 -3.87 -8.93
CA ALA A 110 6.82 -2.87 -9.76
C ALA A 110 7.83 -3.50 -10.73
N ARG A 111 8.66 -4.44 -10.27
CA ARG A 111 9.61 -5.15 -11.15
C ARG A 111 8.89 -5.94 -12.26
N ALA A 112 7.78 -6.59 -11.93
CA ALA A 112 6.96 -7.29 -12.91
C ALA A 112 6.31 -6.31 -13.92
N ALA A 113 5.84 -5.15 -13.44
CA ALA A 113 5.30 -4.08 -14.28
C ALA A 113 6.37 -3.51 -15.22
N VAL A 114 7.57 -3.19 -14.72
CA VAL A 114 8.70 -2.70 -15.53
C VAL A 114 9.08 -3.69 -16.63
N ALA A 115 9.17 -4.99 -16.30
CA ALA A 115 9.42 -6.02 -17.30
C ALA A 115 8.32 -6.08 -18.38
N SER A 116 7.05 -5.92 -17.97
CA SER A 116 5.92 -5.89 -18.89
C SER A 116 5.94 -4.65 -19.79
N ILE A 117 6.30 -3.48 -19.25
CA ILE A 117 6.45 -2.22 -20.00
C ILE A 117 7.55 -2.38 -21.07
N ALA A 118 8.68 -3.00 -20.72
CA ALA A 118 9.75 -3.28 -21.69
C ALA A 118 9.29 -4.21 -22.83
N MET A 119 8.35 -5.13 -22.57
CA MET A 119 7.77 -5.96 -23.62
C MET A 119 6.79 -5.20 -24.50
N VAL A 120 6.03 -4.25 -23.93
CA VAL A 120 5.15 -3.33 -24.70
C VAL A 120 5.98 -2.43 -25.63
N ALA A 121 7.22 -2.09 -25.26
CA ALA A 121 8.12 -1.34 -26.15
C ALA A 121 8.41 -2.11 -27.46
N LYS A 122 8.54 -3.44 -27.40
CA LYS A 122 8.95 -4.30 -28.53
C LYS A 122 7.81 -4.77 -29.44
N ARG A 123 6.55 -4.52 -29.08
CA ARG A 123 5.36 -4.91 -29.85
C ARG A 123 4.61 -3.70 -30.35
#